data_AF-W4GRY9-F1
#
_entry.id   AF-W4GRY9-F1
#
_cell.length_a   1.000
_cell.length_b   1.000
_cell.length_c   1.000
_cell.angle_alpha   90.00
_cell.angle_beta   90.00
_cell.angle_gamma   90.00
#
_symmetry.space_group_name_H-M   'P 1'
#
loop_
_entity.id
_entity.type
_entity.pdbx_description
1 polymer ?
#
loop_
_entity_poly.entity_id
_entity_poly.type
_entity_poly.pdbx_seq_one_letter_code
_entity_poly.pdbx_strand_id
1 'polypeptide(L)'
;MPRLSMFVQLVISLNLFGTSVGYLVASSELILLVVKPNGDHPTPSEASQSRNALIGALSLCFVLPLSLLRSLSSLRFSSLFSLLCIVFLTLTVVAKYFQFVHLGYAPDFVYQWNHLPLATLDVGRILTALPLVIFAYTCHPNVLPIYIQLQRRSSPRMYKVARRSLSLATALYALLSAFVFLTFGMATHTNFLQNDYHHDAAIIAGSIFFAVAMVITTPLYIHTLRHGLNESIWGPDNQGSFVRHLLVTLVLVGGICGVSILAKDVATVLGFLGATTNPIICFVLPAFFVCKLAPDAYWMEKAASVGICLATTALCVASLVHQVRAY
;
A
#
# COMPACT_ATOMS: atom_id res chain seq x y z
N MET A 1 21.61 19.40 -7.18
CA MET A 1 21.24 20.19 -5.98
C MET A 1 21.18 19.25 -4.77
N PRO A 2 22.21 19.22 -3.91
CA PRO A 2 22.32 18.23 -2.83
C PRO A 2 21.16 18.30 -1.81
N ARG A 3 20.67 19.51 -1.50
CA ARG A 3 19.52 19.72 -0.59
C ARG A 3 18.21 19.08 -1.11
N LEU A 4 17.97 19.13 -2.42
CA LEU A 4 16.79 18.51 -3.02
C LEU A 4 16.88 16.98 -2.96
N SER A 5 18.06 16.42 -3.23
CA SER A 5 18.29 14.97 -3.15
C SER A 5 17.98 14.44 -1.75
N MET A 6 18.49 15.12 -0.72
CA MET A 6 18.24 14.76 0.69
C MET A 6 16.75 14.83 1.04
N PHE A 7 16.05 15.89 0.61
CA PHE A 7 14.60 16.01 0.81
C PHE A 7 13.83 14.85 0.15
N VAL A 8 14.13 14.52 -1.10
CA VAL A 8 13.49 13.43 -1.83
C VAL A 8 13.73 12.09 -1.14
N GLN A 9 14.97 11.81 -0.73
CA GLN A 9 15.32 10.59 0.00
C GLN A 9 14.57 10.48 1.32
N LEU A 10 14.42 11.58 2.07
CA LEU A 10 13.67 11.61 3.32
C LEU A 10 12.18 11.31 3.09
N VAL A 11 11.56 11.92 2.08
CA VAL A 11 10.14 11.69 1.77
C VAL A 11 9.90 10.25 1.32
N ILE A 12 10.78 9.70 0.48
CA ILE A 12 10.70 8.28 0.07
C ILE A 12 10.89 7.35 1.27
N SER A 13 11.84 7.65 2.16
CA SER A 13 12.08 6.86 3.38
C SER A 13 10.85 6.86 4.29
N LEU A 14 10.21 8.02 4.48
CA LEU A 14 8.99 8.13 5.26
C LEU A 14 7.82 7.35 4.62
N ASN A 15 7.70 7.41 3.29
CA ASN A 15 6.69 6.62 2.58
C ASN A 15 6.91 5.11 2.73
N LEU A 16 8.15 4.65 2.59
CA LEU A 16 8.48 3.23 2.79
C LEU A 16 8.24 2.79 4.24
N PHE A 17 8.52 3.67 5.20
CA PHE A 17 8.29 3.40 6.62
C PHE A 17 6.80 3.18 6.89
N GLY A 18 5.96 4.12 6.47
CA GLY A 18 4.52 3.98 6.67
C GLY A 18 3.90 2.87 5.84
N THR A 19 4.45 2.55 4.67
CA THR A 19 4.01 1.39 3.87
C THR A 19 4.30 0.08 4.62
N SER A 20 5.48 -0.05 5.23
CA SER A 20 5.80 -1.18 6.11
C SER A 20 4.87 -1.27 7.32
N VAL A 21 4.50 -0.14 7.92
CA VAL A 21 3.49 -0.09 9.00
C VAL A 21 2.15 -0.63 8.50
N GLY A 22 1.68 -0.15 7.35
CA GLY A 22 0.42 -0.58 6.73
C GLY A 22 0.40 -2.07 6.42
N TYR A 23 1.51 -2.64 5.92
CA TYR A 23 1.61 -4.07 5.61
C TYR A 23 1.59 -4.94 6.87
N LEU A 24 2.22 -4.50 7.97
CA LEU A 24 2.14 -5.21 9.26
C LEU A 24 0.73 -5.15 9.86
N VAL A 25 0.08 -3.99 9.82
CA VAL A 25 -1.31 -3.84 10.30
C VAL A 25 -2.24 -4.73 9.47
N ALA A 26 -2.16 -4.64 8.13
CA ALA A 26 -2.97 -5.45 7.22
C ALA A 26 -2.77 -6.95 7.44
N SER A 27 -1.53 -7.43 7.48
CA SER A 27 -1.26 -8.86 7.71
C SER A 27 -1.80 -9.36 9.04
N SER A 28 -1.71 -8.55 10.11
CA SER A 28 -2.27 -8.92 11.42
C SER A 28 -3.80 -9.01 11.40
N GLU A 29 -4.50 -8.08 10.73
CA GLU A 29 -5.95 -8.12 10.56
C GLU A 29 -6.40 -9.37 9.80
N LEU A 30 -5.70 -9.70 8.70
CA LEU A 30 -6.03 -10.85 7.86
C LEU A 30 -5.80 -12.19 8.56
N ILE A 31 -4.73 -12.32 9.35
CA ILE A 31 -4.47 -13.54 10.10
C ILE A 31 -5.49 -13.71 11.23
N LEU A 32 -5.84 -12.63 11.94
CA LEU A 32 -6.85 -12.69 13.00
C LEU A 32 -8.24 -13.05 12.50
N LEU A 33 -8.59 -12.65 11.27
CA LEU A 33 -9.84 -13.04 10.62
C LEU A 33 -9.98 -14.58 10.54
N VAL A 34 -8.86 -15.29 10.40
CA VAL A 34 -8.87 -16.76 10.29
C VAL A 34 -8.76 -17.45 11.64
N VAL A 35 -7.96 -16.90 12.55
CA VAL A 35 -7.65 -17.54 13.85
C VAL A 35 -8.82 -17.45 14.83
N LYS A 36 -9.72 -16.48 14.68
CA LYS A 36 -10.90 -16.32 15.54
C LYS A 36 -12.20 -16.53 14.75
N PRO A 37 -12.51 -17.76 14.30
CA PRO A 37 -13.83 -18.04 13.73
C PRO A 37 -14.88 -17.92 14.84
N ASN A 38 -15.96 -17.18 14.56
CA ASN A 38 -17.00 -16.75 15.50
C ASN A 38 -17.39 -17.82 16.53
N GLY A 39 -17.22 -17.51 17.81
CA GLY A 39 -17.67 -18.33 18.95
C GLY A 39 -17.75 -17.52 20.23
N ASP A 40 -16.76 -16.67 20.47
CA ASP A 40 -16.78 -15.62 21.51
C ASP A 40 -16.71 -14.26 20.83
N HIS A 41 -17.57 -13.31 21.21
CA HIS A 41 -17.41 -11.91 20.85
C HIS A 41 -16.36 -11.30 21.78
N PRO A 42 -15.07 -11.20 21.38
CA PRO A 42 -14.06 -10.69 22.28
C PRO A 42 -14.37 -9.22 22.54
N THR A 43 -14.12 -8.78 23.77
CA THR A 43 -14.22 -7.35 24.09
C THR A 43 -13.27 -6.54 23.20
N PRO A 44 -13.57 -5.27 22.90
CA PRO A 44 -12.70 -4.43 22.06
C PRO A 44 -11.23 -4.40 22.55
N SER A 45 -11.04 -4.48 23.88
CA SER A 45 -9.73 -4.60 24.52
C SER A 45 -9.00 -5.90 24.16
N GLU A 46 -9.67 -7.05 24.19
CA GLU A 46 -9.07 -8.35 23.87
C GLU A 46 -8.74 -8.47 22.38
N ALA A 47 -9.60 -7.90 21.51
CA ALA A 47 -9.35 -7.85 20.08
C ALA A 47 -8.10 -7.01 19.77
N SER A 48 -7.99 -5.82 20.37
CA SER A 48 -6.82 -4.95 20.23
C SER A 48 -5.55 -5.61 20.77
N GLN A 49 -5.63 -6.24 21.96
CA GLN A 49 -4.49 -6.93 22.55
C GLN A 49 -4.00 -8.10 21.69
N SER A 50 -4.92 -8.90 21.14
CA SER A 50 -4.58 -10.02 20.25
C SER A 50 -3.88 -9.54 18.98
N ARG A 51 -4.37 -8.43 18.40
CA ARG A 51 -3.78 -7.81 17.22
C ARG A 51 -2.39 -7.27 17.51
N ASN A 52 -2.23 -6.55 18.61
CA ASN A 52 -0.95 -5.96 19.00
C ASN A 52 0.09 -7.05 19.33
N ALA A 53 -0.33 -8.14 20.00
CA ALA A 53 0.50 -9.30 20.26
C ALA A 53 0.93 -9.98 18.95
N LEU A 54 0.03 -10.12 17.98
CA LEU A 54 0.34 -10.69 16.67
C LEU A 54 1.30 -9.80 15.86
N ILE A 55 1.10 -8.48 15.85
CA ILE A 55 2.04 -7.53 15.22
C ILE A 55 3.44 -7.69 15.83
N GLY A 56 3.53 -7.77 17.17
CA GLY A 56 4.78 -8.00 17.88
C GLY A 56 5.42 -9.34 17.50
N ALA A 57 4.64 -10.42 17.45
CA ALA A 57 5.10 -11.75 17.08
C ALA A 57 5.59 -11.81 15.62
N LEU A 58 4.84 -11.26 14.67
CA LEU A 58 5.23 -11.19 13.26
C LEU A 58 6.52 -10.37 13.09
N SER A 59 6.61 -9.25 13.81
CA SER A 59 7.78 -8.39 13.78
C SER A 59 9.03 -9.10 14.32
N LEU A 60 8.93 -9.74 15.49
CA LEU A 60 10.06 -10.39 16.16
C LEU A 60 10.48 -11.70 15.46
N CYS A 61 9.51 -12.54 15.07
CA CYS A 61 9.79 -13.89 14.55
C CYS A 61 10.08 -13.91 13.05
N PHE A 62 9.58 -12.94 12.28
CA PHE A 62 9.76 -12.92 10.82
C PHE A 62 10.42 -11.65 10.32
N VAL A 63 9.86 -10.46 10.59
CA VAL A 63 10.38 -9.23 9.98
C VAL A 63 11.80 -8.90 10.43
N LEU A 64 12.08 -8.99 11.73
CA LEU A 64 13.39 -8.72 12.31
C LEU A 64 14.48 -9.66 11.76
N PRO A 65 14.38 -10.99 11.85
CA PRO A 65 15.42 -11.89 11.37
C PRO A 65 15.65 -11.73 9.85
N LEU A 66 14.58 -11.58 9.07
CA LEU A 66 14.71 -11.37 7.62
C LEU A 66 15.37 -10.01 7.29
N SER A 67 15.13 -8.97 8.08
CA SER A 67 15.72 -7.64 7.87
C SER A 67 17.19 -7.53 8.27
N LEU A 68 17.70 -8.51 9.05
CA LEU A 68 19.11 -8.61 9.45
C LEU A 68 19.95 -9.37 8.42
N LEU A 69 19.32 -10.12 7.50
CA LEU A 69 20.06 -10.82 6.44
C LEU A 69 20.71 -9.82 5.50
N ARG A 70 22.04 -9.90 5.29
CA ARG A 70 22.75 -8.92 4.46
C ARG A 70 22.45 -9.01 2.96
N SER A 71 22.04 -10.18 2.46
CA SER A 71 21.75 -10.40 1.05
C SER A 71 20.36 -10.99 0.86
N LEU A 72 19.52 -10.30 0.11
CA LEU A 72 18.14 -10.71 -0.18
C LEU A 72 18.01 -11.31 -1.59
N SER A 73 19.03 -12.06 -2.04
CA SER A 73 19.03 -12.63 -3.39
C SER A 73 17.91 -13.67 -3.58
N SER A 74 17.50 -14.35 -2.51
CA SER A 74 16.40 -15.32 -2.54
C SER A 74 15.01 -14.68 -2.56
N LEU A 75 14.84 -13.47 -2.01
CA LEU A 75 13.53 -12.80 -1.99
C LEU A 75 13.14 -12.17 -3.33
N ARG A 76 13.96 -12.26 -4.37
CA ARG A 76 13.52 -11.88 -5.73
C ARG A 76 12.31 -12.70 -6.19
N PHE A 77 12.18 -13.94 -5.70
CA PHE A 77 10.99 -14.78 -5.91
C PHE A 77 9.78 -14.34 -5.08
N SER A 78 9.98 -13.54 -4.02
CA SER A 78 8.89 -13.00 -3.18
C SER A 78 7.94 -12.12 -3.97
N SER A 79 8.44 -11.31 -4.91
CA SER A 79 7.59 -10.46 -5.74
C SER A 79 6.68 -11.27 -6.66
N LEU A 80 7.18 -12.40 -7.20
CA LEU A 80 6.38 -13.32 -8.00
C LEU A 80 5.33 -14.03 -7.13
N PHE A 81 5.73 -14.51 -5.94
CA PHE A 81 4.82 -15.10 -4.97
C PHE A 81 3.69 -14.13 -4.60
N SER A 82 4.03 -12.89 -4.26
CA SER A 82 3.05 -11.84 -3.91
C SER A 82 2.08 -11.55 -5.05
N LEU A 83 2.58 -11.51 -6.29
CA LEU A 83 1.75 -11.34 -7.49
C LEU A 83 0.78 -12.52 -7.69
N LEU A 84 1.26 -13.76 -7.49
CA LEU A 84 0.40 -14.94 -7.57
C LEU A 84 -0.67 -14.93 -6.48
N CYS A 85 -0.34 -14.53 -5.25
CA CYS A 85 -1.30 -14.43 -4.16
C CYS A 85 -2.42 -13.42 -4.47
N ILE A 86 -2.09 -12.22 -4.97
CA ILE A 86 -3.13 -11.22 -5.29
C ILE A 86 -3.98 -11.64 -6.49
N VAL A 87 -3.40 -12.29 -7.51
CA VAL A 87 -4.16 -12.82 -8.65
C VAL A 87 -5.09 -13.94 -8.19
N PHE A 88 -4.59 -14.88 -7.37
CA PHE A 88 -5.39 -15.96 -6.79
C PHE A 88 -6.57 -15.42 -5.96
N LEU A 89 -6.31 -14.45 -5.08
CA LEU A 89 -7.34 -13.82 -4.27
C LEU A 89 -8.38 -13.11 -5.14
N THR A 90 -7.95 -12.36 -6.16
CA THR A 90 -8.84 -11.67 -7.09
C THR A 90 -9.75 -12.66 -7.83
N LEU A 91 -9.19 -13.75 -8.37
CA LEU A 91 -9.98 -14.78 -9.05
C LEU A 91 -10.94 -15.49 -8.11
N THR A 92 -10.52 -15.73 -6.87
CA THR A 92 -11.37 -16.35 -5.84
C THR A 92 -12.56 -15.46 -5.52
N VAL A 93 -12.36 -14.16 -5.30
CA VAL A 93 -13.46 -13.21 -5.06
C VAL A 93 -14.44 -13.18 -6.23
N VAL A 94 -13.94 -13.15 -7.46
CA VAL A 94 -14.78 -13.19 -8.67
C VAL A 94 -15.60 -14.49 -8.73
N ALA A 95 -14.97 -15.64 -8.53
CA ALA A 95 -15.65 -16.93 -8.56
C ALA A 95 -16.68 -17.06 -7.43
N LYS A 96 -16.35 -16.55 -6.24
CA LYS A 96 -17.21 -16.61 -5.06
C LYS A 96 -18.43 -15.71 -5.17
N TYR A 97 -18.33 -14.58 -5.84
CA TYR A 97 -19.52 -13.79 -6.19
C TYR A 97 -20.56 -14.63 -6.94
N PHE A 98 -20.18 -15.30 -8.03
CA PHE A 98 -21.12 -16.13 -8.79
C PHE A 98 -21.69 -17.29 -7.97
N GLN A 99 -20.86 -17.88 -7.09
CA GLN A 99 -21.32 -18.93 -6.18
C GLN A 99 -22.31 -18.39 -5.14
N PHE A 100 -22.04 -17.24 -4.53
CA PHE A 100 -22.90 -16.62 -3.52
C PHE A 100 -24.21 -16.15 -4.11
N VAL A 101 -24.21 -15.65 -5.34
CA VAL A 101 -25.43 -15.36 -6.10
C VAL A 101 -26.26 -16.62 -6.27
N HIS A 102 -25.68 -17.73 -6.75
CA HIS A 102 -26.40 -18.99 -6.92
C HIS A 102 -26.93 -19.56 -5.59
N LEU A 103 -26.25 -19.32 -4.48
CA LEU A 103 -26.67 -19.76 -3.14
C LEU A 103 -27.67 -18.79 -2.47
N GLY A 104 -27.96 -17.63 -3.06
CA GLY A 104 -28.83 -16.62 -2.47
C GLY A 104 -28.20 -15.79 -1.36
N TYR A 105 -26.86 -15.83 -1.21
CA TYR A 105 -26.11 -15.02 -0.24
C TYR A 105 -25.72 -13.64 -0.78
N ALA A 106 -25.72 -13.46 -2.10
CA ALA A 106 -25.47 -12.19 -2.74
C ALA A 106 -26.58 -11.86 -3.75
N PRO A 107 -26.90 -10.57 -3.95
CA PRO A 107 -27.87 -10.17 -4.96
C PRO A 107 -27.35 -10.42 -6.39
N ASP A 108 -28.26 -10.78 -7.29
CA ASP A 108 -27.97 -10.87 -8.72
C ASP A 108 -27.47 -9.54 -9.30
N PHE A 109 -26.66 -9.61 -10.34
CA PHE A 109 -26.11 -8.44 -11.02
C PHE A 109 -27.19 -7.42 -11.42
N VAL A 110 -28.31 -7.89 -11.97
CA VAL A 110 -29.40 -7.02 -12.43
C VAL A 110 -30.06 -6.30 -11.26
N TYR A 111 -30.30 -7.01 -10.15
CA TYR A 111 -30.84 -6.40 -8.95
C TYR A 111 -29.88 -5.33 -8.43
N GLN A 112 -28.60 -5.71 -8.30
CA GLN A 112 -27.58 -4.85 -7.72
C GLN A 112 -27.33 -3.61 -8.58
N TRP A 113 -27.28 -3.72 -9.90
CA TRP A 113 -27.12 -2.59 -10.82
C TRP A 113 -28.25 -1.57 -10.72
N ASN A 114 -29.49 -2.02 -10.48
CA ASN A 114 -30.67 -1.15 -10.37
C ASN A 114 -30.81 -0.49 -8.99
N HIS A 115 -30.22 -1.06 -7.95
CA HIS A 115 -30.38 -0.60 -6.56
C HIS A 115 -29.11 0.04 -5.97
N LEU A 116 -27.94 -0.15 -6.60
CA LEU A 116 -26.73 0.53 -6.20
C LEU A 116 -26.75 1.99 -6.66
N PRO A 117 -26.49 2.94 -5.76
CA PRO A 117 -26.20 4.30 -6.18
C PRO A 117 -24.82 4.32 -6.85
N LEU A 118 -24.79 4.21 -8.18
CA LEU A 118 -23.56 4.15 -8.98
C LEU A 118 -22.61 5.34 -8.75
N ALA A 119 -23.16 6.50 -8.38
CA ALA A 119 -22.39 7.67 -8.01
C ALA A 119 -23.08 8.46 -6.89
N THR A 120 -22.65 8.26 -5.64
CA THR A 120 -22.95 9.21 -4.56
C THR A 120 -21.87 10.28 -4.53
N LEU A 121 -22.21 11.53 -4.84
CA LEU A 121 -21.29 12.68 -4.72
C LEU A 121 -21.16 13.12 -3.25
N ASP A 122 -20.86 12.18 -2.37
CA ASP A 122 -20.55 12.46 -0.97
C ASP A 122 -19.08 12.90 -0.86
N VAL A 123 -18.89 14.19 -0.62
CA VAL A 123 -17.56 14.81 -0.55
C VAL A 123 -16.71 14.16 0.54
N GLY A 124 -17.29 13.73 1.67
CA GLY A 124 -16.54 13.09 2.76
C GLY A 124 -15.95 11.74 2.34
N ARG A 125 -16.73 10.94 1.59
CA ARG A 125 -16.27 9.65 1.04
C ARG A 125 -15.21 9.85 -0.04
N ILE A 126 -15.38 10.83 -0.92
CA ILE A 126 -14.39 11.17 -1.95
C ILE A 126 -13.07 11.59 -1.30
N LEU A 127 -13.13 12.46 -0.28
CA LEU A 127 -11.95 12.89 0.47
C LEU A 127 -11.27 11.71 1.19
N THR A 128 -12.01 10.71 1.65
CA THR A 128 -11.42 9.52 2.29
C THR A 128 -10.82 8.55 1.25
N ALA A 129 -11.45 8.39 0.10
CA ALA A 129 -11.01 7.46 -0.95
C ALA A 129 -9.84 7.99 -1.78
N LEU A 130 -9.77 9.30 -2.05
CA LEU A 130 -8.76 9.91 -2.92
C LEU A 130 -7.32 9.59 -2.48
N PRO A 131 -6.93 9.73 -1.20
CA PRO A 131 -5.59 9.36 -0.74
C PRO A 131 -5.29 7.87 -0.91
N LEU A 132 -6.27 7.00 -0.69
CA LEU A 132 -6.10 5.55 -0.87
C LEU A 132 -5.81 5.22 -2.35
N VAL A 133 -6.47 5.92 -3.29
CA VAL A 133 -6.19 5.78 -4.72
C VAL A 133 -4.80 6.30 -5.05
N ILE A 134 -4.41 7.48 -4.54
CA ILE A 134 -3.06 8.03 -4.74
C ILE A 134 -2.00 7.06 -4.21
N PHE A 135 -2.23 6.50 -3.02
CA PHE A 135 -1.37 5.47 -2.44
C PHE A 135 -1.30 4.21 -3.32
N ALA A 136 -2.44 3.66 -3.74
CA ALA A 136 -2.51 2.44 -4.54
C ALA A 136 -1.77 2.54 -5.89
N TYR A 137 -1.66 3.75 -6.44
CA TYR A 137 -0.95 4.05 -7.68
C TYR A 137 0.46 4.63 -7.48
N THR A 138 0.97 4.67 -6.26
CA THR A 138 2.33 5.16 -5.98
C THR A 138 3.36 4.08 -6.31
N CYS A 139 3.94 4.17 -7.51
CA CYS A 139 5.08 3.33 -7.94
C CYS A 139 6.35 4.14 -8.22
N HIS A 140 6.28 5.47 -8.12
CA HIS A 140 7.32 6.43 -8.48
C HIS A 140 8.70 6.15 -7.87
N PRO A 141 8.85 5.75 -6.59
CA PRO A 141 10.17 5.44 -6.03
C PRO A 141 10.91 4.32 -6.77
N ASN A 142 10.17 3.42 -7.41
CA ASN A 142 10.72 2.25 -8.11
C ASN A 142 11.04 2.53 -9.59
N VAL A 143 10.55 3.64 -10.16
CA VAL A 143 10.70 3.96 -11.60
C VAL A 143 12.18 4.06 -11.99
N LEU A 144 12.99 4.80 -11.24
CA LEU A 144 14.40 4.98 -11.56
C LEU A 144 15.23 3.68 -11.39
N PRO A 145 15.12 2.94 -10.26
CA PRO A 145 15.76 1.63 -10.13
C PRO A 145 15.42 0.67 -11.28
N ILE A 146 14.14 0.59 -11.67
CA ILE A 146 13.70 -0.26 -12.79
C ILE A 146 14.30 0.23 -14.12
N TYR A 147 14.35 1.55 -14.34
CA TYR A 147 14.92 2.12 -15.56
C TYR A 147 16.41 1.76 -15.74
N ILE A 148 17.18 1.84 -14.66
CA ILE A 148 18.62 1.53 -14.68
C ILE A 148 18.86 0.03 -14.95
N GLN A 149 17.99 -0.84 -14.44
CA GLN A 149 18.07 -2.29 -14.64
C GLN A 149 17.52 -2.76 -16.00
N LEU A 150 16.88 -1.87 -16.77
CA LEU A 150 16.23 -2.24 -18.03
C LEU A 150 17.25 -2.57 -19.14
N GLN A 151 17.09 -3.74 -19.75
CA GLN A 151 17.95 -4.16 -20.86
C GLN A 151 17.79 -3.24 -22.09
N ARG A 152 18.89 -2.61 -22.51
CA ARG A 152 18.95 -1.53 -23.52
C ARG A 152 18.00 -0.38 -23.15
N ARG A 153 18.35 0.35 -22.08
CA ARG A 153 17.59 1.47 -21.52
C ARG A 153 17.22 2.52 -22.57
N SER A 154 15.93 2.85 -22.66
CA SER A 154 15.42 4.00 -23.42
C SER A 154 14.07 4.45 -22.86
N SER A 155 13.74 5.74 -22.99
CA SER A 155 12.48 6.29 -22.47
C SER A 155 11.23 5.61 -23.06
N PRO A 156 11.15 5.30 -24.38
CA PRO A 156 10.00 4.59 -24.93
C PRO A 156 9.81 3.18 -24.33
N ARG A 157 10.90 2.48 -24.01
CA ARG A 157 10.83 1.15 -23.40
C ARG A 157 10.35 1.23 -21.96
N MET A 158 10.82 2.22 -21.20
CA MET A 158 10.35 2.44 -19.83
C MET A 158 8.86 2.77 -19.81
N TYR A 159 8.40 3.60 -20.74
CA TYR A 159 6.98 3.92 -20.87
C TYR A 159 6.13 2.70 -21.22
N LYS A 160 6.64 1.78 -22.05
CA LYS A 160 5.99 0.49 -22.33
C LYS A 160 5.89 -0.39 -21.07
N VAL A 161 6.93 -0.44 -20.24
CA VAL A 161 6.92 -1.16 -18.95
C VAL A 161 5.90 -0.54 -17.99
N ALA A 162 5.94 0.77 -17.83
CA ALA A 162 5.01 1.52 -16.97
C ALA A 162 3.55 1.31 -17.41
N ARG A 163 3.25 1.46 -18.71
CA ARG A 163 1.90 1.25 -19.24
C ARG A 163 1.39 -0.17 -18.97
N ARG A 164 2.18 -1.20 -19.28
CA ARG A 164 1.76 -2.60 -19.10
C ARG A 164 1.53 -2.96 -17.62
N SER A 165 2.43 -2.53 -16.74
CA SER A 165 2.31 -2.78 -15.30
C SER A 165 1.12 -2.04 -14.69
N LEU A 166 0.93 -0.77 -15.05
CA LEU A 166 -0.20 0.03 -14.57
C LEU A 166 -1.54 -0.52 -15.06
N SER A 167 -1.65 -0.91 -16.34
CA SER A 167 -2.86 -1.53 -16.88
C SER A 167 -3.22 -2.83 -16.16
N LEU A 168 -2.23 -3.67 -15.84
CA LEU A 168 -2.45 -4.89 -15.07
C LEU A 168 -2.94 -4.58 -13.65
N ALA A 169 -2.29 -3.64 -12.95
CA ALA A 169 -2.70 -3.22 -11.61
C ALA A 169 -4.13 -2.65 -11.62
N THR A 170 -4.45 -1.76 -12.56
CA THR A 170 -5.80 -1.20 -12.73
C THR A 170 -6.84 -2.29 -13.00
N ALA A 171 -6.54 -3.28 -13.84
CA ALA A 171 -7.45 -4.38 -14.12
C ALA A 171 -7.74 -5.21 -12.86
N LEU A 172 -6.71 -5.54 -12.06
CA LEU A 172 -6.89 -6.27 -10.80
C LEU A 172 -7.69 -5.45 -9.79
N TYR A 173 -7.38 -4.17 -9.61
CA TYR A 173 -8.13 -3.28 -8.72
C TYR A 173 -9.58 -3.11 -9.15
N ALA A 174 -9.85 -2.93 -10.44
CA ALA A 174 -11.20 -2.79 -10.97
C ALA A 174 -12.01 -4.08 -10.81
N LEU A 175 -11.43 -5.24 -11.13
CA LEU A 175 -12.10 -6.53 -10.94
C LEU A 175 -12.41 -6.78 -9.47
N LEU A 176 -11.41 -6.67 -8.59
CA LEU A 176 -11.60 -6.88 -7.16
C LEU A 176 -12.66 -5.93 -6.59
N SER A 177 -12.53 -4.63 -6.87
CA SER A 177 -13.47 -3.62 -6.39
C SER A 177 -14.88 -3.83 -6.93
N ALA A 178 -15.04 -4.19 -8.21
CA ALA A 178 -16.35 -4.41 -8.81
C ALA A 178 -17.05 -5.60 -8.16
N PHE A 179 -16.39 -6.75 -8.04
CA PHE A 179 -17.03 -7.96 -7.51
C PHE A 179 -17.24 -7.91 -5.99
N VAL A 180 -16.35 -7.28 -5.23
CA VAL A 180 -16.60 -7.00 -3.80
C VAL A 180 -17.84 -6.11 -3.64
N PHE A 181 -17.90 -5.00 -4.38
CA PHE A 181 -19.01 -4.06 -4.25
C PHE A 181 -20.33 -4.63 -4.80
N LEU A 182 -20.27 -5.48 -5.82
CA LEU A 182 -21.44 -6.23 -6.27
C LEU A 182 -21.92 -7.22 -5.19
N THR A 183 -21.01 -7.87 -4.46
CA THR A 183 -21.36 -8.84 -3.41
C THR A 183 -22.01 -8.16 -2.19
N PHE A 184 -21.40 -7.09 -1.66
CA PHE A 184 -21.81 -6.50 -0.37
C PHE A 184 -22.51 -5.13 -0.49
N GLY A 185 -22.45 -4.49 -1.66
CA GLY A 185 -23.02 -3.17 -1.88
C GLY A 185 -22.50 -2.13 -0.89
N MET A 186 -23.42 -1.32 -0.37
CA MET A 186 -23.12 -0.22 0.55
C MET A 186 -22.65 -0.68 1.94
N ALA A 187 -22.79 -1.96 2.28
CA ALA A 187 -22.32 -2.54 3.54
C ALA A 187 -20.83 -2.93 3.51
N THR A 188 -20.12 -2.68 2.40
CA THR A 188 -18.71 -3.04 2.24
C THR A 188 -17.83 -2.36 3.29
N HIS A 189 -17.13 -3.15 4.10
CA HIS A 189 -16.09 -2.66 5.03
C HIS A 189 -14.86 -2.09 4.30
N THR A 190 -14.12 -1.18 4.96
CA THR A 190 -12.90 -0.55 4.41
C THR A 190 -11.82 -1.56 4.07
N ASN A 191 -11.63 -2.56 4.92
CA ASN A 191 -10.92 -3.79 4.58
C ASN A 191 -11.96 -4.80 4.08
N PHE A 192 -12.00 -5.00 2.76
CA PHE A 192 -13.03 -5.84 2.16
C PHE A 192 -13.00 -7.29 2.65
N LEU A 193 -11.87 -7.78 3.15
CA LEU A 193 -11.75 -9.15 3.67
C LEU A 193 -12.44 -9.32 5.03
N GLN A 194 -12.81 -8.23 5.71
CA GLN A 194 -13.59 -8.28 6.96
C GLN A 194 -15.09 -8.48 6.75
N ASN A 195 -15.59 -8.42 5.51
CA ASN A 195 -16.99 -8.74 5.23
C ASN A 195 -17.28 -10.23 5.50
N ASP A 196 -18.56 -10.56 5.70
CA ASP A 196 -18.97 -11.95 5.93
C ASP A 196 -18.90 -12.77 4.63
N TYR A 197 -17.83 -13.55 4.49
CA TYR A 197 -17.65 -14.52 3.40
C TYR A 197 -18.11 -15.93 3.79
N HIS A 198 -18.93 -16.06 4.83
CA HIS A 198 -19.49 -17.34 5.30
C HIS A 198 -18.42 -18.41 5.56
N HIS A 199 -17.27 -17.99 6.10
CA HIS A 199 -16.12 -18.86 6.40
C HIS A 199 -15.62 -19.67 5.19
N ASP A 200 -15.72 -19.11 3.98
CA ASP A 200 -15.28 -19.79 2.78
C ASP A 200 -13.77 -20.09 2.80
N ALA A 201 -13.42 -21.37 2.70
CA ALA A 201 -12.05 -21.85 2.81
C ALA A 201 -11.10 -21.25 1.76
N ALA A 202 -11.58 -20.93 0.55
CA ALA A 202 -10.72 -20.37 -0.50
C ALA A 202 -10.37 -18.91 -0.21
N ILE A 203 -11.32 -18.14 0.32
CA ILE A 203 -11.08 -16.74 0.72
C ILE A 203 -10.19 -16.68 1.95
N ILE A 204 -10.40 -17.59 2.91
CA ILE A 204 -9.52 -17.77 4.08
C ILE A 204 -8.09 -18.08 3.64
N ALA A 205 -7.91 -19.06 2.75
CA ALA A 205 -6.59 -19.42 2.22
C ALA A 205 -5.94 -18.26 1.46
N GLY A 206 -6.70 -17.56 0.61
CA GLY A 206 -6.23 -16.39 -0.12
C GLY A 206 -5.78 -15.26 0.81
N SER A 207 -6.52 -15.04 1.90
CA SER A 207 -6.20 -14.03 2.93
C SER A 207 -4.91 -14.38 3.67
N ILE A 208 -4.71 -15.64 4.05
CA ILE A 208 -3.46 -16.10 4.68
C ILE A 208 -2.28 -15.91 3.73
N PHE A 209 -2.39 -16.36 2.48
CA PHE A 209 -1.31 -16.23 1.51
C PHE A 209 -0.97 -14.76 1.24
N PHE A 210 -1.98 -13.90 1.17
CA PHE A 210 -1.78 -12.46 1.01
C PHE A 210 -1.13 -11.81 2.22
N ALA A 211 -1.52 -12.21 3.44
CA ALA A 211 -0.88 -11.76 4.68
C ALA A 211 0.59 -12.18 4.75
N VAL A 212 0.90 -13.44 4.41
CA VAL A 212 2.28 -13.94 4.34
C VAL A 212 3.10 -13.17 3.31
N ALA A 213 2.54 -12.89 2.13
CA ALA A 213 3.21 -12.08 1.10
C ALA A 213 3.56 -10.67 1.60
N MET A 214 2.66 -10.02 2.35
CA MET A 214 2.92 -8.70 2.97
C MET A 214 4.03 -8.75 4.02
N VAL A 215 4.02 -9.78 4.89
CA VAL A 215 5.07 -9.98 5.91
C VAL A 215 6.44 -10.17 5.25
N ILE A 216 6.52 -10.99 4.19
CA ILE A 216 7.79 -11.23 3.47
C ILE A 216 8.26 -9.98 2.71
N THR A 217 7.33 -9.14 2.23
CA THR A 217 7.67 -7.89 1.53
C THR A 217 8.19 -6.81 2.48
N THR A 218 7.77 -6.81 3.75
CA THR A 218 8.14 -5.80 4.74
C THR A 218 9.66 -5.65 4.94
N PRO A 219 10.45 -6.74 5.11
CA PRO A 219 11.92 -6.68 5.12
C PRO A 219 12.55 -6.01 3.90
N LEU A 220 11.98 -6.18 2.69
CA LEU A 220 12.51 -5.56 1.48
C LEU A 220 12.45 -4.03 1.56
N TYR A 221 11.38 -3.49 2.13
CA TYR A 221 11.23 -2.06 2.36
C TYR A 221 12.16 -1.57 3.45
N ILE A 222 12.29 -2.30 4.57
CA ILE A 222 13.22 -1.96 5.66
C ILE A 222 14.67 -1.92 5.15
N HIS A 223 15.04 -2.83 4.27
CA HIS A 223 16.34 -2.82 3.60
C HIS A 223 16.58 -1.56 2.78
N THR A 224 15.60 -1.18 1.97
CA THR A 224 15.65 0.03 1.15
C THR A 224 15.71 1.29 2.02
N LEU A 225 14.92 1.32 3.08
CA LEU A 225 14.89 2.38 4.10
C LEU A 225 16.24 2.56 4.78
N ARG A 226 16.82 1.46 5.27
CA ARG A 226 18.14 1.47 5.91
C ARG A 226 19.21 1.95 4.94
N HIS A 227 19.15 1.53 3.69
CA HIS A 227 20.11 2.00 2.67
C HIS A 227 19.97 3.50 2.42
N GLY A 228 18.74 3.99 2.21
CA GLY A 228 18.48 5.42 2.00
C GLY A 228 18.86 6.29 3.20
N LEU A 229 18.57 5.84 4.42
CA LEU A 229 19.02 6.53 5.65
C LEU A 229 20.53 6.50 5.79
N ASN A 230 21.17 5.37 5.47
CA ASN A 230 22.61 5.26 5.58
C ASN A 230 23.31 6.23 4.63
N GLU A 231 22.84 6.30 3.39
CA GLU A 231 23.34 7.23 2.37
C GLU A 231 23.12 8.68 2.77
N SER A 232 21.94 9.00 3.31
CA SER A 232 21.57 10.37 3.71
C SER A 232 22.38 10.90 4.90
N ILE A 233 22.66 10.05 5.90
CA ILE A 233 23.31 10.45 7.15
C ILE A 233 24.84 10.30 7.08
N TRP A 234 25.34 9.18 6.56
CA TRP A 234 26.77 8.83 6.59
C TRP A 234 27.45 8.88 5.22
N GLY A 235 26.72 9.23 4.16
CA GLY A 235 27.22 9.30 2.79
C GLY A 235 27.21 7.94 2.06
N PRO A 236 27.35 7.98 0.73
CA PRO A 236 27.15 6.81 -0.15
C PRO A 236 28.20 5.69 0.01
N ASP A 237 29.44 6.03 0.40
CA ASP A 237 30.55 5.07 0.41
C ASP A 237 30.74 4.33 1.74
N ASN A 238 29.98 4.70 2.78
CA ASN A 238 30.17 4.16 4.13
C ASN A 238 29.18 3.03 4.42
N GLN A 239 29.56 1.77 4.15
CA GLN A 239 28.72 0.59 4.40
C GLN A 239 28.48 0.27 5.89
N GLY A 240 29.25 0.89 6.79
CA GLY A 240 29.06 0.79 8.24
C GLY A 240 29.51 -0.52 8.87
N SER A 241 29.68 -0.48 10.19
CA SER A 241 29.97 -1.67 10.99
C SER A 241 28.73 -2.58 11.11
N PHE A 242 28.96 -3.86 11.44
CA PHE A 242 27.87 -4.79 11.76
C PHE A 242 26.99 -4.27 12.91
N VAL A 243 27.59 -3.63 13.91
CA VAL A 243 26.88 -3.02 15.05
C VAL A 243 25.94 -1.91 14.56
N ARG A 244 26.40 -1.02 13.66
CA ARG A 244 25.55 0.02 13.09
C ARG A 244 24.39 -0.59 12.30
N HIS A 245 24.67 -1.61 11.50
CA HIS A 245 23.65 -2.33 10.74
C HIS A 245 22.57 -2.92 11.66
N LEU A 246 22.98 -3.59 12.73
CA LEU A 246 22.09 -4.18 13.72
C LEU A 246 21.26 -3.10 14.43
N LEU A 247 21.88 -2.04 14.95
CA LEU A 247 21.21 -0.97 15.67
C LEU A 247 20.19 -0.23 14.80
N VAL A 248 20.56 0.14 13.56
CA VAL A 248 19.63 0.82 12.65
C VAL A 248 18.46 -0.09 12.30
N THR A 249 18.69 -1.37 12.04
CA THR A 249 17.58 -2.32 11.78
C THR A 249 16.67 -2.48 13.00
N LEU A 250 17.22 -2.59 14.21
CA LEU A 250 16.42 -2.69 15.44
C LEU A 250 15.56 -1.43 15.65
N VAL A 251 16.13 -0.24 15.45
CA VAL A 251 15.40 1.03 15.55
C VAL A 251 14.30 1.12 14.50
N LEU A 252 14.58 0.72 13.25
CA LEU A 252 13.57 0.74 12.18
C LEU A 252 12.44 -0.25 12.43
N VAL A 253 12.76 -1.51 12.72
CA VAL A 253 11.76 -2.56 13.00
C VAL A 253 10.96 -2.21 14.25
N GLY A 254 11.62 -1.75 15.31
CA GLY A 254 10.98 -1.30 16.54
C GLY A 254 10.05 -0.11 16.32
N GLY A 255 10.49 0.88 15.53
CA GLY A 255 9.67 2.03 15.14
C GLY A 255 8.44 1.63 14.33
N ILE A 256 8.61 0.77 13.33
CA ILE A 256 7.49 0.25 12.51
C ILE A 256 6.52 -0.51 13.41
N CYS A 257 7.00 -1.41 14.26
CA CYS A 257 6.19 -2.18 15.20
C CYS A 257 5.40 -1.26 16.15
N GLY A 258 6.07 -0.27 16.75
CA GLY A 258 5.45 0.68 17.67
C GLY A 258 4.34 1.48 17.00
N VAL A 259 4.57 2.01 15.79
CA VAL A 259 3.54 2.75 15.05
C VAL A 259 2.41 1.82 14.58
N SER A 260 2.70 0.58 14.18
CA SER A 260 1.67 -0.41 13.81
C SER A 260 0.73 -0.75 14.97
N ILE A 261 1.25 -0.82 16.20
CA ILE A 261 0.43 -1.06 17.40
C ILE A 261 -0.53 0.12 17.67
N LEU A 262 -0.10 1.35 17.38
CA LEU A 262 -0.90 2.57 17.58
C LEU A 262 -1.95 2.80 16.49
N ALA A 263 -1.74 2.24 15.29
CA ALA A 263 -2.68 2.36 14.18
C ALA A 263 -3.99 1.61 14.48
N LYS A 264 -5.15 2.21 14.23
CA LYS A 264 -6.46 1.56 14.41
C LYS A 264 -6.74 0.51 13.33
N ASP A 265 -6.46 0.84 12.07
CA ASP A 265 -6.78 0.02 10.91
C ASP A 265 -5.82 0.30 9.74
N VAL A 266 -5.78 -0.60 8.76
CA VAL A 266 -4.93 -0.42 7.57
C VAL A 266 -5.33 0.81 6.74
N ALA A 267 -6.63 1.09 6.59
CA ALA A 267 -7.09 2.15 5.69
C ALA A 267 -6.69 3.54 6.20
N THR A 268 -6.71 3.77 7.51
CA THR A 268 -6.22 5.03 8.10
C THR A 268 -4.73 5.22 7.83
N VAL A 269 -3.89 4.21 8.06
CA VAL A 269 -2.44 4.30 7.78
C VAL A 269 -2.16 4.64 6.32
N LEU A 270 -2.79 3.91 5.39
CA LEU A 270 -2.60 4.13 3.95
C LEU A 270 -3.19 5.47 3.50
N GLY A 271 -4.30 5.90 4.11
CA GLY A 271 -4.95 7.19 3.87
C GLY A 271 -4.05 8.35 4.26
N PHE A 272 -3.42 8.29 5.44
CA PHE A 272 -2.45 9.29 5.89
C PHE A 272 -1.24 9.39 4.95
N LEU A 273 -0.67 8.26 4.52
CA LEU A 273 0.45 8.25 3.57
C LEU A 273 0.04 8.81 2.20
N GLY A 274 -1.14 8.40 1.73
CA GLY A 274 -1.74 8.87 0.50
C GLY A 274 -1.99 10.38 0.46
N ALA A 275 -2.21 10.99 1.62
CA ALA A 275 -2.47 12.43 1.75
C ALA A 275 -1.22 13.27 2.05
N THR A 276 -0.12 12.65 2.52
CA THR A 276 1.08 13.36 2.99
C THR A 276 2.31 13.15 2.10
N THR A 277 2.90 11.95 2.11
CA THR A 277 4.13 11.67 1.38
C THR A 277 3.89 11.51 -0.12
N ASN A 278 2.78 10.87 -0.49
CA ASN A 278 2.54 10.50 -1.88
C ASN A 278 2.19 11.67 -2.80
N PRO A 279 1.45 12.71 -2.37
CA PRO A 279 1.24 13.87 -3.23
C PRO A 279 2.55 14.59 -3.56
N ILE A 280 3.49 14.62 -2.60
CA ILE A 280 4.83 15.16 -2.81
C ILE A 280 5.56 14.33 -3.88
N ILE A 281 5.58 13.01 -3.73
CA ILE A 281 6.27 12.09 -4.63
C ILE A 281 5.65 12.10 -6.04
N CYS A 282 4.32 12.05 -6.13
CA CYS A 282 3.57 11.79 -7.36
C CYS A 282 3.23 13.05 -8.15
N PHE A 283 3.11 14.21 -7.49
CA PHE A 283 2.65 15.45 -8.15
C PHE A 283 3.63 16.61 -7.96
N VAL A 284 4.10 16.87 -6.74
CA VAL A 284 4.99 18.02 -6.46
C VAL A 284 6.36 17.83 -7.13
N LEU A 285 7.01 16.68 -6.93
CA LEU A 285 8.32 16.42 -7.51
C LEU A 285 8.29 16.40 -9.05
N PRO A 286 7.34 15.70 -9.72
CA PRO A 286 7.24 15.77 -11.18
C PRO A 286 6.98 17.18 -11.71
N ALA A 287 6.07 17.95 -11.09
CA ALA A 287 5.82 19.34 -11.50
C ALA A 287 7.07 20.21 -11.35
N PHE A 288 7.79 20.06 -10.24
CA PHE A 288 9.06 20.75 -10.03
C PHE A 288 10.09 20.41 -11.12
N PHE A 289 10.23 19.13 -11.47
CA PHE A 289 11.16 18.70 -12.52
C PHE A 289 10.73 19.19 -13.90
N VAL A 290 9.45 19.18 -14.25
CA VAL A 290 8.95 19.71 -15.52
C VAL A 290 9.23 21.21 -15.62
N CYS A 291 8.92 22.00 -14.58
CA CYS A 291 9.18 23.44 -14.60
C CYS A 291 10.67 23.78 -14.73
N LYS A 292 11.56 22.97 -14.13
CA LYS A 292 13.01 23.20 -14.16
C LYS A 292 13.73 22.67 -15.39
N LEU A 293 13.26 21.56 -15.98
CA LEU A 293 13.96 20.86 -17.06
C LEU A 293 13.34 21.09 -18.44
N ALA A 294 12.03 21.37 -18.53
CA ALA A 294 11.39 21.56 -19.83
C ALA A 294 11.77 22.92 -20.45
N PRO A 295 12.04 22.98 -21.77
CA PRO A 295 12.21 24.25 -22.49
C PRO A 295 11.00 25.18 -22.34
N ASP A 296 11.21 26.49 -22.46
CA ASP A 296 10.13 27.48 -22.27
C ASP A 296 9.06 27.44 -23.36
N ALA A 297 9.35 26.83 -24.50
CA ALA A 297 8.35 26.53 -25.54
C ALA A 297 7.19 25.66 -25.02
N TYR A 298 7.43 24.84 -23.98
CA TYR A 298 6.44 23.93 -23.37
C TYR A 298 5.72 24.59 -22.18
N TRP A 299 5.31 25.86 -22.33
CA TRP A 299 4.69 26.63 -21.25
C TRP A 299 3.34 26.03 -20.81
N MET A 300 2.61 25.42 -21.75
CA MET A 300 1.28 24.86 -21.49
C MET A 300 1.38 23.57 -20.68
N GLU A 301 2.38 22.71 -20.94
CA GLU A 301 2.69 21.54 -20.12
C GLU A 301 3.17 21.94 -18.72
N LYS A 302 3.99 23.00 -18.62
CA LYS A 302 4.41 23.56 -17.32
C LYS A 302 3.19 24.02 -16.52
N ALA A 303 2.31 24.83 -17.12
CA ALA A 303 1.10 25.32 -16.47
C ALA A 303 0.16 24.18 -16.05
N ALA A 304 -0.05 23.19 -16.92
CA ALA A 304 -0.84 22.01 -16.60
C ALA A 304 -0.26 21.21 -15.42
N SER A 305 1.06 20.99 -15.39
CA SER A 305 1.73 20.27 -14.30
C SER A 305 1.57 20.98 -12.95
N VAL A 306 1.69 22.30 -12.93
CA VAL A 306 1.49 23.12 -11.72
C VAL A 306 0.02 23.11 -11.30
N GLY A 307 -0.92 23.24 -12.25
CA GLY A 307 -2.35 23.18 -11.97
C GLY A 307 -2.76 21.84 -11.35
N ILE A 308 -2.31 20.72 -11.92
CA ILE A 308 -2.55 19.38 -11.36
C ILE A 308 -1.95 19.28 -9.95
N CYS A 309 -0.70 19.71 -9.77
CA CYS A 309 -0.03 19.68 -8.47
C CYS A 309 -0.78 20.47 -7.41
N LEU A 310 -1.21 21.71 -7.70
CA LEU A 310 -1.95 22.54 -6.76
C LEU A 310 -3.31 21.92 -6.43
N ALA A 311 -4.05 21.45 -7.44
CA ALA A 311 -5.35 20.83 -7.25
C ALA A 311 -5.27 19.55 -6.40
N THR A 312 -4.36 18.63 -6.72
CA THR A 312 -4.21 17.37 -5.99
C THR A 312 -3.69 17.60 -4.58
N THR A 313 -2.74 18.53 -4.40
CA THR A 313 -2.22 18.88 -3.06
C THR A 313 -3.31 19.50 -2.20
N ALA A 314 -4.11 20.43 -2.74
CA ALA A 314 -5.24 21.03 -2.01
C ALA A 314 -6.27 19.97 -1.58
N LEU A 315 -6.62 19.05 -2.47
CA LEU A 315 -7.53 17.94 -2.15
C LEU A 315 -6.95 17.00 -1.09
N CYS A 316 -5.65 16.70 -1.14
CA CYS A 316 -4.99 15.87 -0.14
C CYS A 316 -4.91 16.56 1.23
N VAL A 317 -4.68 17.87 1.26
CA VAL A 317 -4.72 18.66 2.51
C VAL A 317 -6.15 18.67 3.08
N ALA A 318 -7.16 18.89 2.25
CA ALA A 318 -8.56 18.83 2.67
C ALA A 318 -8.92 17.44 3.23
N SER A 319 -8.44 16.39 2.57
CA SER A 319 -8.60 15.01 3.02
C SER A 319 -7.89 14.75 4.36
N LEU A 320 -6.66 15.23 4.52
CA LEU A 320 -5.91 15.07 5.77
C LEU A 320 -6.63 15.75 6.94
N VAL A 321 -7.13 16.98 6.74
CA VAL A 321 -7.92 17.70 7.76
C VAL A 321 -9.19 16.93 8.10
N HIS A 322 -9.87 16.37 7.10
CA HIS A 322 -11.06 15.54 7.31
C HIS A 322 -10.73 14.28 8.12
N GLN A 323 -9.67 13.54 7.76
CA GLN A 323 -9.24 12.33 8.48
C GLN A 323 -8.83 12.63 9.93
N VAL A 324 -8.09 13.71 10.17
CA VAL A 324 -7.67 14.10 11.53
C VAL A 324 -8.87 14.50 12.40
N ARG A 325 -9.90 15.13 11.84
CA ARG A 325 -11.13 15.47 12.58
C ARG A 325 -12.00 14.26 12.91
N ALA A 326 -11.89 13.20 12.13
CA ALA A 326 -12.64 11.96 12.32
C ALA A 326 -11.94 10.96 13.27
N TYR A 327 -10.67 11.20 13.64
CA TYR A 327 -9.84 10.28 14.41
C TYR A 327 -9.92 10.51 15.92
#